data_AF-A0A2P0QFT8-F1
#
_entry.id   AF-A0A2P0QFT8-F1
#
_cell.length_a   1.000
_cell.length_b   1.000
_cell.length_c   1.000
_cell.angle_alpha   90.00
_cell.angle_beta   90.00
_cell.angle_gamma   90.00
#
_symmetry.space_group_name_H-M   'P 1'
#
loop_
_entity.id
_entity.type
_entity.pdbx_description
1 polymer ?
#
loop_
_entity_poly.entity_id
_entity_poly.type
_entity_poly.pdbx_seq_one_letter_code
_entity_poly.pdbx_strand_id
1 'polypeptide(L)'
;MSDVLSSENTTPLEEHYEKTWREFNVDLEVAVLRDFRRTALPEVKKLKDELNEFVSGTRELTISSAQRLRANVLRRLQIKHYVDSLLSGLAPKYFHMHKTICIEFDTSFEVQYLLQVNKWLELVESLPTEPTKENA
;
A
#
# COMPACT_ATOMS: atom_id res chain seq x y z
N MET A 1 -23.89 -43.94 -6.42
CA MET A 1 -24.60 -42.84 -5.74
C MET A 1 -23.67 -42.34 -4.64
N SER A 2 -22.82 -41.37 -4.98
CA SER A 2 -21.98 -40.64 -4.03
C SER A 2 -22.54 -39.24 -3.98
N ASP A 3 -23.09 -38.88 -2.83
CA ASP A 3 -23.24 -37.50 -2.36
C ASP A 3 -23.72 -37.57 -0.92
N VAL A 4 -22.78 -37.76 0.00
CA VAL A 4 -23.00 -37.55 1.42
C VAL A 4 -21.84 -36.73 1.94
N LEU A 5 -22.09 -35.42 1.95
CA LEU A 5 -21.66 -34.46 2.97
C LEU A 5 -20.15 -34.33 3.17
N SER A 6 -19.53 -33.51 2.32
CA SER A 6 -18.42 -32.67 2.77
C SER A 6 -18.94 -31.71 3.84
N SER A 7 -19.09 -32.17 5.08
CA SER A 7 -19.24 -31.25 6.22
C SER A 7 -17.87 -30.64 6.47
N GLU A 8 -17.76 -29.39 6.06
CA GLU A 8 -16.63 -28.49 6.27
C GLU A 8 -16.21 -28.52 7.75
N ASN A 9 -15.03 -29.09 8.04
CA ASN A 9 -14.35 -28.86 9.31
C ASN A 9 -13.69 -27.47 9.25
N THR A 10 -14.49 -26.41 9.31
CA THR A 10 -13.97 -25.08 9.58
C THR A 10 -13.50 -25.03 11.02
N THR A 11 -12.27 -24.59 11.24
CA THR A 11 -11.74 -24.43 12.59
C THR A 11 -12.49 -23.30 13.32
N PRO A 12 -12.62 -23.35 14.66
CA PRO A 12 -13.30 -22.29 15.43
C PRO A 12 -12.74 -20.87 15.19
N LEU A 13 -11.47 -20.76 14.76
CA LEU A 13 -10.83 -19.50 14.41
C LEU A 13 -11.31 -18.95 13.06
N GLU A 14 -11.52 -19.82 12.07
CA GLU A 14 -12.05 -19.45 10.75
C GLU A 14 -13.51 -19.01 10.85
N GLU A 15 -14.32 -19.69 11.66
CA GLU A 15 -15.71 -19.27 11.91
C GLU A 15 -15.79 -17.92 12.62
N HIS A 16 -14.90 -17.68 13.58
CA HIS A 16 -14.81 -16.38 14.26
C HIS A 16 -14.39 -15.26 13.29
N TYR A 17 -13.45 -15.54 12.40
CA TYR A 17 -13.02 -14.60 11.37
C TYR A 17 -14.15 -14.28 10.39
N GLU A 18 -14.83 -15.29 9.85
CA GLU A 18 -15.97 -15.11 8.93
C GLU A 18 -17.10 -14.31 9.59
N LYS A 19 -17.41 -14.60 10.85
CA LYS A 19 -18.41 -13.86 11.60
C LYS A 19 -18.04 -12.39 11.77
N THR A 20 -16.82 -12.09 12.25
CA THR A 20 -16.37 -10.70 12.47
C THR A 20 -16.27 -9.92 11.16
N TRP A 21 -15.94 -10.58 10.05
CA TRP A 21 -15.94 -9.96 8.73
C TRP A 21 -17.35 -9.64 8.22
N ARG A 22 -18.32 -10.53 8.44
CA ARG A 22 -19.74 -10.25 8.13
C ARG A 22 -20.25 -9.07 8.94
N GLU A 23 -19.96 -9.03 10.24
CA GLU A 23 -20.33 -7.91 11.11
C GLU A 23 -19.70 -6.59 10.63
N PHE A 24 -18.40 -6.59 10.30
CA PHE A 24 -17.70 -5.43 9.76
C PHE A 24 -18.33 -4.89 8.46
N ASN A 25 -18.87 -5.78 7.62
CA ASN A 25 -19.47 -5.40 6.34
C ASN A 25 -20.84 -4.72 6.47
N VAL A 26 -21.54 -4.89 7.60
CA VAL A 26 -22.86 -4.29 7.84
C VAL A 26 -22.86 -3.22 8.92
N ASP A 27 -21.82 -3.15 9.76
CA ASP A 27 -21.73 -2.16 10.83
C ASP A 27 -21.55 -0.74 10.27
N LEU A 28 -22.36 0.19 10.79
CA LEU A 28 -22.37 1.59 10.42
C LEU A 28 -21.19 2.36 11.05
N GLU A 29 -20.70 1.93 12.21
CA GLU A 29 -19.57 2.55 12.91
C GLU A 29 -18.29 2.50 12.07
N VAL A 30 -18.15 1.47 11.23
CA VAL A 30 -16.99 1.26 10.35
C VAL A 30 -17.30 1.58 8.88
N ALA A 31 -18.46 2.17 8.58
CA ALA A 31 -18.87 2.44 7.19
C ALA A 31 -17.86 3.31 6.45
N VAL A 32 -17.37 4.38 7.09
CA VAL A 32 -16.37 5.29 6.51
C VAL A 32 -15.07 4.55 6.18
N LEU A 33 -14.56 3.72 7.11
CA LEU A 33 -13.36 2.91 6.91
C LEU A 33 -13.55 1.91 5.76
N ARG A 34 -14.68 1.20 5.75
CA ARG A 34 -15.01 0.22 4.72
C ARG A 34 -15.10 0.86 3.34
N ASP A 35 -15.82 1.97 3.22
CA ASP A 35 -16.02 2.66 1.95
C ASP A 35 -14.71 3.27 1.45
N PHE A 36 -13.95 3.94 2.33
CA PHE A 36 -12.64 4.47 1.96
C PHE A 36 -11.70 3.36 1.50
N ARG A 37 -11.58 2.28 2.28
CA ARG A 37 -10.75 1.11 1.91
C ARG A 37 -11.12 0.58 0.53
N ARG A 38 -12.41 0.40 0.24
CA ARG A 38 -12.90 -0.06 -1.08
C ARG A 38 -12.45 0.86 -2.21
N THR A 39 -12.48 2.18 -1.99
CA THR A 39 -12.06 3.16 -3.00
C THR A 39 -10.53 3.31 -3.12
N ALA A 40 -9.80 3.19 -2.02
CA ALA A 40 -8.37 3.45 -1.97
C ALA A 40 -7.51 2.23 -2.38
N LEU A 41 -7.98 1.00 -2.12
CA LEU A 41 -7.22 -0.21 -2.43
C LEU A 41 -6.78 -0.33 -3.90
N PRO A 42 -7.64 -0.06 -4.90
CA PRO A 42 -7.21 -0.07 -6.31
C PRO A 42 -6.11 0.95 -6.60
N GLU A 43 -6.21 2.15 -6.03
CA GLU A 43 -5.21 3.20 -6.18
C GLU A 43 -3.87 2.77 -5.53
N VAL A 44 -3.91 2.25 -4.31
CA VAL A 44 -2.72 1.76 -3.61
C VAL A 44 -2.03 0.64 -4.39
N LYS A 45 -2.79 -0.31 -4.94
CA LYS A 45 -2.24 -1.39 -5.78
C LYS A 45 -1.52 -0.82 -7.00
N LYS A 46 -2.17 0.08 -7.74
CA LYS A 46 -1.55 0.75 -8.89
C LYS A 46 -0.26 1.47 -8.52
N LEU A 47 -0.27 2.25 -7.44
CA LEU A 47 0.92 2.97 -6.96
C LEU A 47 2.04 2.03 -6.52
N LYS A 48 1.70 0.85 -5.98
CA LYS A 48 2.65 -0.21 -5.64
C LYS A 48 3.26 -0.85 -6.89
N ASP A 49 2.44 -1.15 -7.88
CA ASP A 49 2.88 -1.75 -9.14
C ASP A 49 3.84 -0.83 -9.88
N GLU A 50 3.53 0.47 -9.95
CA GLU A 50 4.43 1.48 -10.54
C GLU A 50 5.78 1.56 -9.80
N LEU A 51 5.81 1.37 -8.48
CA LEU A 51 7.07 1.32 -7.72
C LEU A 51 7.83 0.02 -8.00
N ASN A 52 7.13 -1.10 -8.08
CA ASN A 52 7.71 -2.40 -8.36
C ASN A 52 8.40 -2.43 -9.72
N GLU A 53 7.92 -1.68 -10.72
CA GLU A 53 8.58 -1.56 -12.02
C GLU A 53 10.03 -1.07 -11.91
N PHE A 54 10.30 -0.12 -11.00
CA PHE A 54 11.65 0.37 -10.74
C PHE A 54 12.48 -0.64 -9.94
N VAL A 55 11.87 -1.30 -8.95
CA VAL A 55 12.54 -2.32 -8.12
C VAL A 55 12.96 -3.52 -8.94
N SER A 56 12.12 -3.98 -9.88
CA SER A 56 12.43 -5.10 -10.77
C SER A 56 13.32 -4.71 -11.95
N GLY A 57 13.63 -3.43 -12.12
CA GLY A 57 14.41 -2.92 -13.26
C GLY A 57 13.69 -3.01 -14.60
N THR A 58 12.37 -3.19 -14.61
CA THR A 58 11.56 -3.15 -15.85
C THR A 58 11.34 -1.73 -16.32
N ARG A 59 11.55 -0.75 -15.44
CA ARG A 59 11.56 0.67 -15.75
C ARG A 59 12.83 1.33 -15.28
N GLU A 60 13.43 2.12 -16.16
CA GLU A 60 14.64 2.88 -15.87
C GLU A 60 14.37 4.03 -14.89
N LEU A 61 15.29 4.19 -13.93
CA LEU A 61 15.30 5.29 -12.98
C LEU A 61 16.08 6.48 -13.57
N THR A 62 15.37 7.58 -13.81
CA THR A 62 15.90 8.86 -14.28
C THR A 62 15.49 9.95 -13.29
N ILE A 63 16.05 11.16 -13.40
CA ILE A 63 15.65 12.30 -12.56
C ILE A 63 14.13 12.52 -12.62
N SER A 64 13.55 12.48 -13.82
CA SER A 64 12.11 12.67 -14.04
C SER A 64 11.26 11.55 -13.44
N SER A 65 11.68 10.28 -13.58
CA SER A 65 10.92 9.15 -13.03
C SER A 65 11.06 9.05 -11.51
N ALA A 66 12.15 9.52 -10.94
CA ALA A 66 12.32 9.63 -9.50
C ALA A 66 11.44 10.72 -8.87
N GLN A 67 11.18 11.84 -9.56
CA GLN A 67 10.16 12.80 -9.13
C GLN A 67 8.76 12.18 -9.09
N ARG A 68 8.43 11.35 -10.08
CA ARG A 68 7.16 10.59 -10.09
C ARG A 68 7.09 9.60 -8.93
N LEU A 69 8.17 8.88 -8.65
CA LEU A 69 8.27 7.97 -7.51
C LEU A 69 8.01 8.70 -6.19
N ARG A 70 8.60 9.89 -5.99
CA ARG A 70 8.35 10.75 -4.81
C ARG A 70 6.86 11.07 -4.67
N ALA A 71 6.21 11.49 -5.75
CA ALA A 71 4.79 11.79 -5.76
C ALA A 71 3.93 10.55 -5.41
N ASN A 72 4.26 9.39 -5.97
CA ASN A 72 3.55 8.14 -5.69
C ASN A 72 3.68 7.71 -4.23
N VAL A 73 4.89 7.74 -3.67
CA VAL A 73 5.13 7.39 -2.27
C VAL A 73 4.45 8.38 -1.33
N LEU A 74 4.49 9.68 -1.63
CA LEU A 74 3.75 10.70 -0.87
C LEU A 74 2.25 10.42 -0.89
N ARG A 75 1.68 10.09 -2.04
CA ARG A 75 0.25 9.76 -2.15
C ARG A 75 -0.11 8.54 -1.32
N ARG A 76 0.72 7.50 -1.32
CA ARG A 76 0.52 6.33 -0.47
C ARG A 76 0.60 6.65 1.01
N LEU A 77 1.54 7.49 1.43
CA LEU A 77 1.63 7.97 2.81
C LEU A 77 0.38 8.74 3.23
N GLN A 78 -0.15 9.62 2.38
CA GLN A 78 -1.41 10.33 2.66
C GLN A 78 -2.59 9.37 2.86
N ILE A 79 -2.71 8.36 1.99
CA ILE A 79 -3.74 7.32 2.12
C ILE A 79 -3.55 6.55 3.43
N LYS A 80 -2.32 6.10 3.74
CA LYS A 80 -2.01 5.38 4.97
C LYS A 80 -2.35 6.21 6.21
N HIS A 81 -1.97 7.48 6.25
CA HIS A 81 -2.29 8.37 7.37
C HIS A 81 -3.80 8.50 7.59
N TYR A 82 -4.58 8.62 6.51
CA TYR A 82 -6.02 8.66 6.65
C TYR A 82 -6.59 7.32 7.16
N VAL A 83 -6.10 6.18 6.66
CA VAL A 83 -6.49 4.86 7.18
C VAL A 83 -6.13 4.70 8.66
N ASP A 84 -4.91 5.06 9.06
CA ASP A 84 -4.47 5.01 10.46
C ASP A 84 -5.40 5.85 11.35
N SER A 85 -5.83 7.02 10.88
CA SER A 85 -6.78 7.86 11.62
C SER A 85 -8.15 7.18 11.79
N LEU A 86 -8.66 6.51 10.76
CA LEU A 86 -9.93 5.76 10.82
C LEU A 86 -9.80 4.51 11.70
N LEU A 87 -8.63 3.87 11.72
CA LEU A 87 -8.36 2.69 12.54
C LEU A 87 -8.20 3.03 14.03
N SER A 88 -7.77 4.25 14.39
CA SER A 88 -7.62 4.65 15.79
C SER A 88 -8.93 4.65 16.58
N GLY A 89 -10.07 4.80 15.90
CA GLY A 89 -11.42 4.74 16.47
C GLY A 89 -12.08 3.36 16.42
N LEU A 90 -11.35 2.32 15.98
CA LEU A 90 -11.94 1.02 15.71
C LEU A 90 -12.25 0.26 17.02
N ALA A 91 -13.49 -0.24 17.15
CA ALA A 91 -13.89 -1.02 18.30
C ALA A 91 -13.03 -2.30 18.48
N PRO A 92 -12.70 -2.73 19.71
CA PRO A 92 -11.84 -3.89 19.98
C PRO A 92 -12.31 -5.20 19.32
N LYS A 93 -13.62 -5.36 19.10
CA LYS A 93 -14.22 -6.50 18.39
C LYS A 93 -13.68 -6.68 16.95
N TYR A 94 -13.10 -5.63 16.37
CA TYR A 94 -12.51 -5.63 15.02
C TYR A 94 -10.97 -5.62 15.02
N PHE A 95 -10.32 -6.01 16.12
CA PHE A 95 -8.85 -6.04 16.20
C PHE A 95 -8.19 -6.84 15.07
N HIS A 96 -8.79 -7.95 14.63
CA HIS A 96 -8.28 -8.72 13.50
C HIS A 96 -8.34 -7.94 12.18
N MET A 97 -9.42 -7.18 11.95
CA MET A 97 -9.57 -6.32 10.78
C MET A 97 -8.54 -5.20 10.79
N HIS A 98 -8.27 -4.62 11.97
CA HIS A 98 -7.21 -3.63 12.12
C HIS A 98 -5.88 -4.13 11.56
N LYS A 99 -5.45 -5.33 11.97
CA LYS A 99 -4.17 -5.91 11.50
C LYS A 99 -4.17 -6.13 9.99
N THR A 100 -5.24 -6.71 9.45
CA THR A 100 -5.38 -6.96 8.01
C THR A 100 -5.30 -5.65 7.22
N ILE A 101 -6.06 -4.63 7.64
CA ILE A 101 -6.09 -3.33 6.97
C ILE A 101 -4.72 -2.64 7.07
N CYS A 102 -4.04 -2.69 8.23
CA CYS A 102 -2.68 -2.15 8.35
C CYS A 102 -1.70 -2.74 7.33
N ILE A 103 -1.80 -4.04 7.05
CA ILE A 103 -0.92 -4.72 6.07
C ILE A 103 -1.22 -4.24 4.64
N GLU A 104 -2.49 -4.05 4.30
CA GLU A 104 -2.91 -3.60 2.97
C GLU A 104 -2.40 -2.20 2.63
N PHE A 105 -2.29 -1.34 3.64
CA PHE A 105 -1.86 0.05 3.50
C PHE A 105 -0.44 0.29 4.02
N ASP A 106 0.34 -0.76 4.28
CA ASP A 106 1.74 -0.60 4.66
C ASP A 106 2.52 0.13 3.55
N THR A 107 3.40 1.04 3.98
CA THR A 107 4.26 1.86 3.10
C THR A 107 5.73 1.74 3.47
N SER A 108 6.08 0.84 4.39
CA SER A 108 7.42 0.76 4.97
C SER A 108 8.48 0.50 3.91
N PHE A 109 8.22 -0.43 3.00
CA PHE A 109 9.14 -0.76 1.91
C PHE A 109 9.32 0.42 0.95
N GLU A 110 8.23 1.05 0.55
CA GLU A 110 8.21 2.14 -0.43
C GLU A 110 8.95 3.38 0.07
N VAL A 111 8.82 3.68 1.37
CA VAL A 111 9.59 4.75 2.03
C VAL A 111 11.08 4.42 2.03
N GLN A 112 11.46 3.19 2.40
CA GLN A 112 12.87 2.77 2.39
C GLN A 112 13.48 2.83 0.99
N TYR A 113 12.73 2.38 -0.02
CA TYR A 113 13.17 2.46 -1.41
C TYR A 113 13.34 3.91 -1.87
N LEU A 114 12.40 4.81 -1.54
CA LEU A 114 12.52 6.22 -1.88
C LEU A 114 13.76 6.87 -1.23
N LEU A 115 14.11 6.51 0.01
CA LEU A 115 15.33 6.98 0.65
C LEU A 115 16.59 6.57 -0.12
N GLN A 116 16.62 5.37 -0.69
CA GLN A 116 17.73 4.92 -1.54
C GLN A 116 17.79 5.73 -2.85
N VAL A 117 16.64 5.95 -3.49
CA VAL A 117 16.55 6.75 -4.73
C VAL A 117 16.98 8.20 -4.49
N ASN A 118 16.59 8.81 -3.37
CA ASN A 118 16.99 10.17 -3.04
C ASN A 118 18.52 10.30 -2.88
N LYS A 119 19.16 9.34 -2.21
CA LYS A 119 20.64 9.32 -2.11
C LYS A 119 21.30 9.18 -3.47
N TRP A 120 20.75 8.35 -4.35
CA TRP A 120 21.25 8.25 -5.73
C TRP A 120 21.10 9.56 -6.50
N LEU A 121 19.96 10.24 -6.38
CA LEU A 121 19.75 11.54 -7.03
C LEU A 121 20.75 12.60 -6.55
N GLU A 122 20.99 12.68 -5.23
CA GLU A 122 21.99 13.60 -4.67
C GLU A 122 23.39 13.38 -5.27
N LEU A 123 23.76 12.12 -5.52
CA LEU A 123 25.02 11.77 -6.18
C LEU A 123 25.03 12.21 -7.65
N VAL A 124 23.95 11.96 -8.40
CA VAL A 124 23.88 12.33 -9.82
C VAL A 124 23.86 13.84 -10.02
N GLU A 125 23.12 14.58 -9.19
CA GLU A 125 22.99 16.03 -9.25
C GLU A 125 24.26 16.76 -8.79
N SER A 126 25.12 16.11 -8.00
CA SER A 126 26.41 16.67 -7.56
C SER A 126 27.57 16.42 -8.54
N LEU A 127 27.34 15.63 -9.60
CA LEU A 127 28.34 15.45 -10.65
C LEU A 127 28.54 16.77 -11.41
N PRO A 128 29.79 17.16 -11.73
CA PRO A 128 30.04 18.32 -12.58
C PRO A 128 29.33 18.10 -13.92
N THR A 129 28.39 18.98 -14.26
CA THR A 129 27.94 19.09 -15.66
C THR A 129 29.15 19.47 -16.48
N GLU A 130 29.62 18.56 -17.35
CA GLU A 130 30.66 18.91 -18.31
C GLU A 130 30.22 20.18 -19.04
N PRO A 131 31.07 21.22 -19.12
CA PRO A 131 30.73 22.37 -19.93
C PRO A 131 30.51 21.84 -21.35
N THR A 132 29.27 22.00 -21.84
CA THR A 132 28.94 21.80 -23.24
C THR A 132 30.01 22.55 -24.02
N LYS A 133 30.84 21.83 -24.77
CA LYS A 133 31.75 22.45 -25.73
C LYS A 133 30.87 23.07 -26.81
N GLU A 134 30.30 24.24 -26.53
CA GLU A 134 29.81 25.11 -27.57
C GLU A 134 31.04 25.57 -28.36
N ASN A 135 30.96 25.29 -29.66
CA ASN A 135 32.04 25.36 -30.60
C ASN A 135 32.63 26.78 -30.70
N ALA A 136 33.96 26.78 -30.91
CA ALA A 136 34.83 27.79 -31.49
C ALA A 136 34.20 29.05 -32.10
#